data_AF-A0A263NT36-F1
#
_entry.id   AF-A0A263NT36-F1
#
_cell.length_a   1.000
_cell.length_b   1.000
_cell.length_c   1.000
_cell.angle_alpha   90.00
_cell.angle_beta   90.00
_cell.angle_gamma   90.00
#
_symmetry.space_group_name_H-M   'P 1'
#
loop_
_entity.id
_entity.type
_entity.pdbx_description
1 polymer ?
#
loop_
_entity_poly.entity_id
_entity_poly.type
_entity_poly.pdbx_seq_one_letter_code
_entity_poly.pdbx_strand_id
1 'polypeptide(L)'
;MKVLAGIVGGLILALLVMTVFGISGAASPESGGGAGAIAFFIAWVVGLVVAITAPRAGKAWRRLLITSGVVSFMLPLAGIIFTGSHIAKNVNPNAGHSGAEAAGALIGGTLVSGFLGFVGFFLGIIFCIIGLLVGRDKQIVYVQTAPPENH
;
A
#
# COMPACT_ATOMS: atom_id res chain seq x y z
N MET A 1 -13.46 15.74 -12.17
CA MET A 1 -12.43 14.67 -12.17
C MET A 1 -11.65 14.50 -10.86
N LYS A 2 -11.37 15.54 -10.05
CA LYS A 2 -10.64 15.36 -8.77
C LYS A 2 -11.39 14.47 -7.77
N VAL A 3 -12.70 14.68 -7.63
CA VAL A 3 -13.56 13.87 -6.75
C VAL A 3 -13.55 12.40 -7.18
N LEU A 4 -13.62 12.12 -8.49
CA LEU A 4 -13.50 10.75 -9.03
C LEU A 4 -12.14 10.12 -8.69
N ALA A 5 -11.05 10.88 -8.81
CA ALA A 5 -9.73 10.42 -8.39
C ALA A 5 -9.68 10.08 -6.90
N GLY A 6 -10.32 10.90 -6.05
CA GLY A 6 -10.45 10.64 -4.62
C GLY A 6 -11.28 9.42 -4.28
N ILE A 7 -12.43 9.25 -4.93
CA ILE A 7 -13.31 8.10 -4.69
C ILE A 7 -12.60 6.80 -5.12
N VAL A 8 -12.10 6.75 -6.35
CA VAL A 8 -11.51 5.53 -6.91
C VAL A 8 -10.10 5.29 -6.38
N GLY A 9 -9.23 6.29 -6.44
CA GLY A 9 -7.85 6.17 -5.95
C GLY A 9 -7.79 6.04 -4.43
N GLY A 10 -8.68 6.71 -3.70
CA GLY A 10 -8.83 6.54 -2.26
C GLY A 10 -9.38 5.15 -1.90
N LEU A 11 -10.27 4.58 -2.70
CA LEU A 11 -10.75 3.20 -2.50
C LEU A 11 -9.61 2.18 -2.69
N ILE A 12 -8.76 2.35 -3.71
CA ILE A 12 -7.57 1.50 -3.89
C ILE A 12 -6.67 1.56 -2.67
N LEU A 13 -6.35 2.78 -2.20
CA LEU A 13 -5.54 2.98 -1.00
C LEU A 13 -6.18 2.30 0.22
N ALA A 14 -7.49 2.50 0.42
CA ALA A 14 -8.22 1.94 1.55
C ALA A 14 -8.22 0.42 1.58
N LEU A 15 -8.40 -0.23 0.42
CA LEU A 15 -8.35 -1.69 0.30
C LEU A 15 -6.95 -2.24 0.61
N LEU A 16 -5.89 -1.55 0.17
CA LEU A 16 -4.52 -1.94 0.50
C LEU A 16 -4.24 -1.80 2.00
N VAL A 17 -4.64 -0.68 2.60
CA VAL A 17 -4.50 -0.46 4.04
C VAL A 17 -5.29 -1.51 4.83
N MET A 18 -6.54 -1.77 4.46
CA MET A 18 -7.35 -2.83 5.07
C MET A 18 -6.65 -4.19 5.00
N THR A 19 -6.04 -4.52 3.86
CA THR A 19 -5.33 -5.78 3.66
C THR A 19 -4.11 -5.87 4.58
N VAL A 20 -3.30 -4.80 4.67
CA VAL A 20 -2.12 -4.74 5.55
C VAL A 20 -2.52 -4.93 7.02
N PHE A 21 -3.53 -4.21 7.50
CA PHE A 21 -4.00 -4.32 8.88
C PHE A 21 -4.69 -5.66 9.14
N GLY A 22 -5.48 -6.16 8.19
CA GLY A 22 -6.16 -7.44 8.28
C GLY A 22 -5.18 -8.61 8.40
N ILE A 23 -4.16 -8.65 7.55
CA ILE A 23 -3.10 -9.67 7.62
C ILE A 23 -2.32 -9.56 8.94
N SER A 24 -1.89 -8.35 9.30
CA SER A 24 -1.12 -8.14 10.54
C SER A 24 -1.89 -8.55 11.79
N GLY A 25 -3.22 -8.37 11.78
CA GLY A 25 -4.11 -8.73 12.88
C GLY A 25 -4.69 -10.15 12.77
N ALA A 26 -4.39 -10.92 11.72
CA ALA A 26 -5.07 -12.19 11.45
C ALA A 26 -4.85 -13.26 12.53
N ALA A 27 -3.75 -13.18 13.30
CA ALA A 27 -3.51 -14.04 14.45
C ALA A 27 -4.44 -13.74 15.66
N SER A 28 -5.26 -12.69 15.58
CA SER A 28 -6.31 -12.35 16.55
C SER A 28 -7.53 -11.80 15.81
N PRO A 29 -8.44 -12.68 15.34
CA PRO A 29 -9.58 -12.29 14.50
C PRO A 29 -10.46 -11.21 15.15
N GLU A 30 -10.64 -11.27 16.47
CA GLU A 30 -11.45 -10.31 17.25
C GLU A 30 -10.93 -8.87 17.13
N SER A 31 -9.61 -8.67 17.14
CA SER A 31 -9.01 -7.34 17.01
C SER A 31 -8.64 -7.00 15.56
N GLY A 32 -8.25 -7.99 14.75
CA GLY A 32 -7.77 -7.80 13.39
C GLY A 32 -8.86 -7.37 12.42
N GLY A 33 -10.06 -7.97 12.51
CA GLY A 33 -11.19 -7.60 11.65
C GLY A 33 -11.67 -6.16 11.90
N GLY A 34 -11.83 -5.80 13.18
CA GLY A 34 -12.24 -4.45 13.58
C GLY A 34 -11.21 -3.38 13.20
N ALA A 35 -9.93 -3.64 13.47
CA ALA A 35 -8.84 -2.72 13.11
C ALA A 35 -8.74 -2.51 11.59
N GLY A 36 -8.90 -3.58 10.80
CA GLY A 36 -8.90 -3.50 9.34
C GLY A 36 -10.04 -2.64 8.78
N ALA A 37 -11.26 -2.80 9.30
CA ALA A 37 -12.42 -2.01 8.89
C ALA A 37 -12.27 -0.52 9.27
N ILE A 38 -11.77 -0.23 10.48
CA ILE A 38 -11.51 1.15 10.91
C ILE A 38 -10.42 1.78 10.03
N ALA A 39 -9.32 1.05 9.79
CA ALA A 39 -8.24 1.52 8.93
C ALA A 39 -8.70 1.77 7.49
N PHE A 40 -9.63 0.96 6.96
CA PHE A 40 -10.26 1.17 5.66
C PHE A 40 -10.95 2.54 5.59
N PHE A 41 -11.88 2.83 6.51
CA PHE A 41 -12.64 4.08 6.45
C PHE A 41 -11.74 5.30 6.65
N ILE A 42 -10.76 5.21 7.56
CA ILE A 42 -9.77 6.28 7.77
C ILE A 42 -8.97 6.52 6.48
N ALA A 43 -8.40 5.47 5.90
CA ALA A 43 -7.60 5.58 4.68
C ALA A 43 -8.43 6.09 3.49
N TRP A 44 -9.71 5.71 3.40
CA TRP A 44 -10.60 6.17 2.35
C TRP A 44 -10.88 7.68 2.47
N VAL A 45 -11.20 8.16 3.68
CA VAL A 45 -11.39 9.59 3.96
C VAL A 45 -10.10 10.37 3.70
N VAL A 46 -8.95 9.86 4.14
CA VAL A 46 -7.64 10.47 3.84
C VAL A 46 -7.41 10.54 2.33
N GLY A 47 -7.75 9.49 1.58
CA GLY A 47 -7.65 9.48 0.12
C GLY A 47 -8.52 10.55 -0.55
N LEU A 48 -9.75 10.75 -0.06
CA LEU A 48 -10.63 11.83 -0.51
C LEU A 48 -10.02 13.20 -0.23
N VAL A 49 -9.51 13.42 0.99
CA VAL A 49 -8.87 14.68 1.40
C VAL A 49 -7.63 14.98 0.54
N VAL A 50 -6.78 13.99 0.28
CA VAL A 50 -5.61 14.12 -0.59
C VAL A 50 -5.99 14.53 -2.02
N ALA A 51 -7.12 14.03 -2.53
CA ALA A 51 -7.58 14.33 -3.87
C ALA A 51 -8.17 15.74 -4.02
N ILE A 52 -8.98 16.19 -3.05
CA ILE A 52 -9.59 17.54 -3.09
C ILE A 52 -8.56 18.64 -2.87
N THR A 53 -7.54 18.40 -2.05
CA THR A 53 -6.44 19.34 -1.79
C THR A 53 -5.40 19.39 -2.93
N ALA A 54 -5.53 18.55 -3.95
CA ALA A 54 -4.62 18.55 -5.08
C ALA A 54 -4.90 19.73 -6.04
N PRO A 55 -3.87 20.43 -6.54
CA PRO A 55 -4.05 21.55 -7.47
C PRO A 55 -4.76 21.15 -8.77
N ARG A 56 -4.47 19.94 -9.28
CA ARG A 56 -4.98 19.41 -10.56
C ARG A 56 -5.36 17.94 -10.41
N ALA A 57 -6.29 17.45 -11.25
CA ALA A 57 -6.72 16.05 -11.22
C ALA A 57 -5.56 15.06 -11.43
N GLY A 58 -4.61 15.36 -12.32
CA GLY A 58 -3.42 14.53 -12.50
C GLY A 58 -2.53 14.46 -11.26
N LYS A 59 -2.43 15.55 -10.48
CA LYS A 59 -1.66 15.55 -9.21
C LYS A 59 -2.38 14.75 -8.12
N ALA A 60 -3.71 14.72 -8.10
CA ALA A 60 -4.48 13.88 -7.19
C ALA A 60 -4.17 12.39 -7.41
N TRP A 61 -4.26 11.93 -8.67
CA TRP A 61 -3.90 10.56 -9.04
C TRP A 61 -2.45 10.22 -8.71
N ARG A 62 -1.51 11.13 -9.01
CA ARG A 62 -0.10 10.95 -8.64
C ARG A 62 0.08 10.71 -7.14
N ARG A 63 -0.50 11.55 -6.29
CA ARG A 63 -0.38 11.42 -4.83
C ARG A 63 -0.95 10.09 -4.35
N LEU A 64 -2.16 9.74 -4.79
CA LEU A 64 -2.85 8.52 -4.37
C LEU A 64 -2.13 7.25 -4.84
N LEU A 65 -1.66 7.21 -6.09
CA LEU A 65 -0.92 6.06 -6.60
C LEU A 65 0.42 5.88 -5.90
N ILE A 66 1.16 6.97 -5.64
CA ILE A 66 2.42 6.90 -4.89
C ILE A 66 2.14 6.40 -3.46
N THR A 67 1.12 6.93 -2.77
CA THR A 67 0.79 6.46 -1.42
C THR A 67 0.37 4.98 -1.42
N SER A 68 -0.42 4.55 -2.41
CA SER A 68 -0.78 3.13 -2.57
C SER A 68 0.45 2.26 -2.82
N GLY A 69 1.41 2.74 -3.61
CA GLY A 69 2.68 2.05 -3.83
C GLY A 69 3.50 1.88 -2.55
N VAL A 70 3.58 2.94 -1.73
CA VAL A 70 4.23 2.90 -0.42
C VAL A 70 3.54 1.90 0.52
N VAL A 71 2.20 1.89 0.57
CA VAL A 71 1.44 0.94 1.38
C VAL A 71 1.63 -0.49 0.89
N SER A 72 1.73 -0.74 -0.42
CA SER A 72 2.00 -2.08 -0.96
C SER A 72 3.34 -2.64 -0.47
N PHE A 73 4.36 -1.80 -0.27
CA PHE A 73 5.62 -2.24 0.34
C PHE A 73 5.51 -2.61 1.82
N MET A 74 4.38 -2.32 2.48
CA MET A 74 4.10 -2.77 3.85
C MET A 74 3.54 -4.19 3.91
N LEU A 75 3.06 -4.76 2.79
CA LEU A 75 2.57 -6.15 2.74
C LEU A 75 3.59 -7.21 3.19
N PRO A 76 4.88 -7.16 2.79
CA PRO A 76 5.89 -8.08 3.35
C PRO A 76 6.00 -7.96 4.88
N LEU A 77 5.98 -6.73 5.41
CA LEU A 77 6.05 -6.49 6.84
C LEU A 77 4.82 -7.06 7.56
N ALA A 78 3.63 -6.90 6.98
CA ALA A 78 2.41 -7.51 7.51
C ALA A 78 2.51 -9.04 7.59
N GLY A 79 3.11 -9.69 6.59
CA GLY A 79 3.37 -11.14 6.61
C GLY A 79 4.32 -11.58 7.73
N ILE A 80 5.39 -10.80 7.96
CA ILE A 80 6.34 -11.05 9.05
C ILE A 80 5.66 -10.90 10.41
N ILE A 81 4.87 -9.82 10.59
CA ILE A 81 4.10 -9.57 11.82
C ILE A 81 3.09 -10.69 12.05
N PHE A 82 2.37 -11.11 11.00
CA PHE A 82 1.45 -12.25 11.08
C PHE A 82 2.16 -13.51 11.55
N THR A 83 3.32 -13.84 10.96
CA THR A 83 4.10 -15.02 11.33
C THR A 83 4.52 -14.98 12.79
N GLY A 84 5.11 -13.87 13.25
CA GLY A 84 5.55 -13.71 14.63
C GLY A 84 4.39 -13.76 15.63
N SER A 85 3.28 -13.10 15.32
CA SER A 85 2.08 -13.09 16.17
C SER A 85 1.39 -14.46 16.22
N HIS A 86 1.40 -15.22 15.13
CA HIS A 86 0.86 -16.58 15.09
C HIS A 86 1.70 -17.54 15.96
N ILE A 87 3.04 -17.47 15.87
CA ILE A 87 3.92 -18.27 16.72
C ILE A 87 3.69 -17.92 18.20
N ALA A 88 3.65 -16.63 18.54
CA ALA A 88 3.50 -16.19 19.93
C ALA A 88 2.16 -16.58 20.57
N LYS A 89 1.08 -16.70 19.78
CA LYS A 89 -0.27 -17.00 20.31
C LYS A 89 -0.64 -18.46 20.27
N ASN A 90 -0.20 -19.19 19.25
CA ASN A 90 -0.68 -20.55 19.00
C ASN A 90 0.32 -21.62 19.47
N VAL A 91 1.62 -21.33 19.50
CA VAL A 91 2.61 -22.32 19.96
C VAL A 91 2.63 -22.34 21.47
N ASN A 92 2.09 -23.41 22.07
CA ASN A 92 2.18 -23.63 23.51
C ASN A 92 3.54 -24.25 23.86
N PRO A 93 4.44 -23.54 24.57
CA PRO A 93 5.77 -24.05 24.89
C PRO A 93 5.75 -25.31 25.77
N ASN A 94 4.65 -25.57 26.50
CA ASN A 94 4.52 -26.69 27.42
C ASN A 94 3.89 -27.94 26.78
N ALA A 95 3.47 -27.88 25.50
CA ALA A 95 2.95 -29.03 24.79
C ALA A 95 4.09 -29.93 24.28
N GLY A 96 3.93 -31.25 24.36
CA GLY A 96 4.92 -32.23 23.87
C GLY A 96 5.24 -32.13 22.37
N HIS A 97 4.47 -31.38 21.60
CA HIS A 97 4.65 -31.13 20.16
C HIS A 97 5.04 -29.68 19.82
N SER A 98 5.40 -28.84 20.81
CA SER A 98 5.60 -27.40 20.59
C SER A 98 6.68 -27.08 19.55
N GLY A 99 7.73 -27.91 19.45
CA GLY A 99 8.78 -27.76 18.44
C GLY A 99 8.29 -27.99 17.01
N ALA A 100 7.42 -28.99 16.80
CA ALA A 100 6.85 -29.27 15.49
C ALA A 100 5.85 -28.18 15.06
N GLU A 101 5.05 -27.68 16.00
CA GLU A 101 4.11 -26.58 15.76
C GLU A 101 4.83 -25.26 15.43
N ALA A 102 5.90 -24.94 16.17
CA ALA A 102 6.73 -23.77 15.88
C ALA A 102 7.43 -23.88 14.52
N ALA A 103 7.97 -25.05 14.19
CA ALA A 103 8.60 -25.29 12.88
C ALA A 103 7.59 -25.16 11.74
N GLY A 104 6.38 -25.72 11.90
CA GLY A 104 5.30 -25.59 10.92
C GLY A 104 4.85 -24.14 10.74
N ALA A 105 4.66 -23.40 11.83
CA ALA A 105 4.28 -21.99 11.80
C ALA A 105 5.37 -21.11 11.15
N LEU A 106 6.65 -21.41 11.38
CA LEU A 106 7.76 -20.72 10.74
C LEU A 106 7.80 -21.00 9.22
N ILE A 107 7.66 -22.26 8.81
CA ILE A 107 7.66 -22.63 7.38
C ILE A 107 6.45 -22.02 6.67
N GLY A 108 5.25 -22.19 7.22
CA GLY A 108 4.05 -21.57 6.66
C GLY A 108 4.13 -20.05 6.63
N GLY A 109 4.63 -19.44 7.70
CA GLY A 109 4.80 -17.99 7.80
C GLY A 109 5.82 -17.41 6.82
N THR A 110 6.94 -18.10 6.59
CA THR A 110 7.93 -17.70 5.56
C THR A 110 7.37 -17.81 4.15
N LEU A 111 6.56 -18.83 3.86
CA LEU A 111 5.85 -18.95 2.57
C LEU A 111 4.86 -17.79 2.36
N VAL A 112 4.03 -17.49 3.36
CA VAL A 112 3.07 -16.39 3.30
C VAL A 112 3.78 -15.04 3.19
N SER A 113 4.82 -14.80 4.00
CA SER A 113 5.61 -13.57 3.97
C SER A 113 6.35 -13.41 2.64
N GLY A 114 6.89 -14.50 2.09
CA GLY A 114 7.56 -14.49 0.79
C GLY A 114 6.60 -14.15 -0.35
N PHE A 115 5.40 -14.76 -0.35
CA PHE A 115 4.35 -14.44 -1.33
C PHE A 115 3.88 -12.99 -1.21
N LEU A 116 3.59 -12.53 0.00
CA LEU A 116 3.20 -11.13 0.24
C LEU A 116 4.32 -10.15 -0.10
N GLY A 117 5.57 -10.52 0.11
CA GLY A 117 6.73 -9.74 -0.30
C GLY A 117 6.84 -9.61 -1.81
N PHE A 118 6.66 -10.71 -2.55
CA PHE A 118 6.61 -10.68 -4.00
C PHE A 118 5.47 -9.77 -4.48
N VAL A 119 4.23 -10.05 -4.08
CA VAL A 119 3.06 -9.27 -4.51
C VAL A 119 3.19 -7.80 -4.12
N GLY A 120 3.56 -7.51 -2.87
CA GLY A 120 3.72 -6.15 -2.36
C GLY A 120 4.80 -5.36 -3.07
N PHE A 121 5.93 -6.00 -3.39
CA PHE A 121 7.02 -5.36 -4.13
C PHE A 121 6.62 -5.00 -5.56
N PHE A 122 6.09 -5.95 -6.32
CA PHE A 122 5.70 -5.69 -7.72
C PHE A 122 4.55 -4.69 -7.80
N LEU A 123 3.53 -4.84 -6.95
CA LEU A 123 2.42 -3.91 -6.89
C LEU A 123 2.88 -2.50 -6.47
N GLY A 124 3.81 -2.42 -5.51
CA GLY A 124 4.42 -1.18 -5.07
C GLY A 124 5.16 -0.46 -6.20
N ILE A 125 6.00 -1.18 -6.95
CA ILE A 125 6.72 -0.64 -8.11
C ILE A 125 5.74 -0.18 -9.19
N ILE A 126 4.74 -0.99 -9.54
CA ILE A 126 3.76 -0.64 -10.57
C ILE A 126 3.04 0.66 -10.21
N PHE A 127 2.53 0.78 -8.98
CA PHE A 127 1.87 2.01 -8.54
C PHE A 127 2.81 3.21 -8.50
N CYS A 128 4.06 3.03 -8.07
CA CYS A 128 5.07 4.08 -8.11
C CYS A 128 5.36 4.54 -9.54
N ILE A 129 5.58 3.62 -10.49
CA ILE A 129 5.85 3.94 -11.90
C ILE A 129 4.66 4.71 -12.49
N ILE A 130 3.44 4.17 -12.37
CA ILE A 130 2.25 4.83 -12.91
C ILE A 130 2.05 6.19 -12.23
N GLY A 131 2.19 6.27 -10.90
CA GLY A 131 2.07 7.51 -10.14
C GLY A 131 3.08 8.58 -10.54
N LEU A 132 4.32 8.19 -10.84
CA LEU A 132 5.37 9.11 -11.32
C LEU A 132 5.15 9.58 -12.75
N LEU A 133 4.55 8.75 -13.60
CA LEU A 133 4.20 9.11 -14.98
C LEU A 133 2.97 10.03 -15.04
N VAL A 134 2.00 9.83 -14.14
CA VAL A 134 0.75 10.60 -14.09
C VAL A 134 0.98 12.00 -13.49
N GLY A 135 0.39 13.03 -14.10
CA GLY A 135 0.39 14.38 -13.54
C GLY A 135 1.76 15.07 -13.52
N ARG A 136 2.70 14.60 -14.34
CA ARG A 136 3.99 15.26 -14.59
C ARG A 136 3.74 16.63 -15.25
N ASP A 137 4.44 17.65 -14.78
CA ASP A 137 4.35 18.97 -15.41
C ASP A 137 5.11 18.93 -16.74
N LYS A 138 4.45 19.34 -17.83
CA LYS A 138 5.11 19.48 -19.13
C LYS A 138 6.04 20.69 -19.03
N GLN A 139 7.35 20.45 -19.12
CA GLN A 139 8.34 21.52 -19.15
C GLN A 139 8.32 22.11 -20.56
N ILE A 140 7.69 23.28 -20.73
CA ILE A 140 7.65 23.99 -22.01
C ILE A 140 8.93 24.83 -22.08
N VAL A 141 9.85 24.46 -22.97
CA VAL A 141 11.06 25.26 -23.25
C VAL A 141 10.69 26.27 -24.33
N TYR A 142 10.67 27.55 -23.98
CA TYR A 142 10.50 28.62 -24.95
C TYR A 142 11.84 28.85 -25.65
N VAL A 143 11.92 28.50 -26.94
CA VAL A 143 13.07 28.85 -27.78
C VAL A 143 12.81 30.23 -28.34
N GLN A 144 13.60 31.22 -27.91
CA GLN A 144 13.53 32.57 -28.45
C GLN A 144 14.26 32.58 -29.80
N THR A 145 13.51 32.76 -30.89
CA THR A 145 14.10 32.91 -32.23
C THR A 145 14.75 34.28 -32.37
N ALA A 146 15.96 34.33 -32.92
CA ALA A 146 16.70 35.57 -33.17
C ALA A 146 15.89 36.52 -34.09
N PRO A 147 15.99 37.85 -33.91
CA PRO A 147 15.32 38.81 -34.78
C PRO A 147 15.76 38.62 -36.24
N PRO A 148 14.86 38.76 -37.24
CA PRO A 148 15.26 38.75 -38.63
C PRO A 148 16.23 39.91 -38.91
N GLU A 149 17.42 39.61 -39.43
CA GLU A 149 18.35 40.61 -39.95
C GLU A 149 17.72 41.25 -41.20
N ASN A 150 17.47 42.56 -41.13
CA ASN A 150 17.03 43.34 -42.27
C ASN A 150 18.25 43.57 -43.19
N HIS A 151 18.31 42.86 -44.31
CA HIS A 151 19.22 43.16 -45.42
C HIS A 151 18.50 44.00 -46.48
#